data_AF-A0A3D2VM84-F1
#
_entry.id   AF-A0A3D2VM84-F1
#
_cell.length_a   1.000
_cell.length_b   1.000
_cell.length_c   1.000
_cell.angle_alpha   90.00
_cell.angle_beta   90.00
_cell.angle_gamma   90.00
#
_symmetry.space_group_name_H-M   'P 1'
#
loop_
_entity.id
_entity.type
_entity.pdbx_description
1 polymer ?
#
loop_
_entity_poly.entity_id
_entity_poly.type
_entity_poly.pdbx_seq_one_letter_code
_entity_poly.pdbx_strand_id
1 'polypeptide(L)' 'RLKQQLGREGIEFVEVDIEQVPDAAALVESVNGGNQTVPTVVFPDGSAATNPSVKDIKQRLGL' A
#
# COMPACT_ATOMS: atom_id res chain seq x y z
N ARG A 1 5.33 -8.68 -6.21
CA ARG A 1 5.16 -8.16 -7.59
C ARG A 1 5.05 -6.63 -7.63
N LEU A 2 4.11 -6.04 -6.89
CA LEU A 2 3.87 -4.59 -6.89
C LEU A 2 5.13 -3.75 -6.60
N LYS A 3 5.89 -4.10 -5.56
CA LYS A 3 7.18 -3.46 -5.21
C LYS A 3 8.13 -3.28 -6.39
N GLN A 4 8.31 -4.33 -7.20
CA GLN A 4 9.18 -4.29 -8.38
C GLN A 4 8.61 -3.39 -9.48
N GLN A 5 7.28 -3.34 -9.63
CA GLN A 5 6.64 -2.46 -10.62
C GLN A 5 6.80 -1.00 -10.20
N LEU A 6 6.64 -0.67 -8.92
CA LEU A 6 6.87 0.69 -8.41
C LEU A 6 8.32 1.14 -8.63
N GLY A 7 9.29 0.27 -8.33
CA GLY A 7 10.70 0.56 -8.59
C GLY A 7 11.02 0.80 -10.07
N ARG A 8 10.36 0.10 -11.00
CA ARG A 8 10.52 0.33 -12.46
C ARG A 8 9.92 1.65 -12.92
N GLU A 9 8.83 2.08 -12.29
CA GLU A 9 8.17 3.36 -12.59
C GLU A 9 8.82 4.55 -11.85
N GLY A 10 9.84 4.31 -11.02
CA GLY A 10 10.48 5.36 -10.21
C GLY A 10 9.58 5.92 -9.11
N ILE A 11 8.57 5.17 -8.69
CA ILE A 11 7.65 5.57 -7.61
C ILE A 11 8.28 5.17 -6.29
N GLU A 12 8.58 6.17 -5.46
CA GLU A 12 9.07 5.95 -4.11
C GLU A 12 7.95 5.44 -3.19
N PHE A 13 8.32 4.52 -2.30
CA PHE A 13 7.41 3.98 -1.29
C PHE A 13 8.22 3.61 -0.05
N VAL A 14 7.54 3.60 1.10
CA VAL A 14 8.06 3.02 2.33
C VAL A 14 7.49 1.61 2.45
N GLU A 15 8.36 0.62 2.60
CA GLU A 15 7.93 -0.74 2.90
C GLU A 15 7.72 -0.88 4.41
N VAL A 16 6.52 -1.31 4.78
CA VAL A 16 6.14 -1.57 6.16
C VAL A 16 5.77 -3.04 6.27
N ASP A 17 6.56 -3.79 7.04
CA ASP A 17 6.25 -5.18 7.37
C ASP A 17 5.29 -5.19 8.57
N ILE A 18 4.06 -5.64 8.33
CA ILE A 18 2.98 -5.63 9.33
C ILE A 18 3.21 -6.61 10.47
N GLU A 19 4.10 -7.59 10.30
CA GLU A 19 4.46 -8.55 11.35
C GLU A 19 5.51 -7.98 12.31
N GLN A 20 6.27 -6.97 11.86
CA GLN A 20 7.40 -6.41 12.60
C GLN A 20 7.10 -5.03 13.18
N VAL A 21 6.24 -4.26 12.51
CA VAL A 21 5.91 -2.89 12.90
C VAL A 21 4.68 -2.91 13.81
N PRO A 22 4.81 -2.45 15.08
CA PRO A 22 3.67 -2.30 15.97
C PRO A 22 2.56 -1.47 15.32
N ASP A 23 1.31 -1.85 15.56
CA ASP A 23 0.09 -1.19 15.05
C ASP A 23 -0.14 -1.22 13.53
N ALA A 24 0.84 -1.63 12.72
CA ALA A 24 0.67 -1.71 11.26
C ALA A 24 -0.37 -2.77 10.85
N ALA A 25 -0.40 -3.91 11.54
CA ALA A 25 -1.43 -4.93 11.34
C ALA A 25 -2.85 -4.39 11.63
N ALA A 26 -3.02 -3.64 12.73
CA ALA A 26 -4.30 -3.03 13.08
C ALA A 26 -4.75 -1.98 12.04
N LEU A 27 -3.81 -1.19 11.52
CA LEU A 27 -4.10 -0.28 10.40
C LEU A 27 -4.58 -1.05 9.17
N VAL A 28 -3.88 -2.11 8.78
CA VAL A 28 -4.26 -2.94 7.63
C VAL A 28 -5.63 -3.58 7.85
N GLU A 29 -5.91 -4.13 9.02
CA GLU A 29 -7.24 -4.67 9.36
C GLU A 29 -8.33 -3.60 9.27
N SER A 30 -8.08 -2.39 9.78
CA SER A 30 -9.06 -1.30 9.78
C SER A 30 -9.51 -0.90 8.38
N VAL A 31 -8.60 -0.95 7.39
CA VAL A 31 -8.90 -0.60 5.99
C VAL A 31 -9.42 -1.79 5.18
N ASN A 32 -9.34 -3.01 5.73
CA ASN A 32 -9.67 -4.27 5.06
C ASN A 32 -10.78 -5.07 5.73
N GLY A 33 -11.59 -4.43 6.57
CA GLY A 33 -12.72 -5.08 7.25
C GLY A 33 -12.28 -6.22 8.18
N GLY A 34 -11.19 -6.03 8.91
CA GLY A 34 -10.64 -7.01 9.86
C GLY A 34 -9.63 -7.98 9.27
N ASN A 35 -9.32 -7.89 7.98
CA ASN A 35 -8.35 -8.79 7.33
C ASN A 35 -6.96 -8.16 7.24
N GLN A 36 -5.91 -8.94 7.47
CA GLN A 36 -4.52 -8.51 7.25
C GLN A 36 -4.09 -8.70 5.78
N THR A 37 -4.86 -8.15 4.84
CA THR A 37 -4.61 -8.37 3.40
C THR A 37 -3.46 -7.50 2.90
N VAL A 38 -2.48 -8.12 2.23
CA VAL A 38 -1.33 -7.45 1.62
C VAL A 38 -1.16 -7.81 0.14
N PRO A 39 -0.63 -6.91 -0.71
CA PRO A 39 -0.20 -5.54 -0.38
C PRO A 39 -1.35 -4.56 -0.16
N THR A 40 -1.27 -3.78 0.93
CA THR A 40 -2.10 -2.59 1.17
C THR A 40 -1.23 -1.35 1.03
N VAL A 41 -1.70 -0.35 0.29
CA VAL A 41 -0.98 0.92 0.07
C VAL A 41 -1.76 2.04 0.73
N VAL A 42 -1.08 2.82 1.57
CA VAL A 42 -1.59 4.09 2.11
C VAL A 42 -0.98 5.22 1.30
N PHE A 43 -1.81 6.13 0.82
CA PHE A 43 -1.43 7.26 -0.02
C PHE A 43 -1.23 8.53 0.82
N PRO A 44 -0.52 9.56 0.30
CA PRO A 44 -0.28 10.80 1.03
C PRO A 44 -1.55 11.57 1.41
N ASP A 45 -2.66 11.35 0.70
CA ASP A 45 -3.98 11.91 1.00
C ASP A 45 -4.70 11.19 2.16
N GLY A 46 -4.04 10.21 2.80
CA GLY A 46 -4.57 9.41 3.90
C GLY A 46 -5.49 8.28 3.47
N SER A 47 -5.78 8.16 2.17
CA SER A 47 -6.59 7.07 1.66
C SER A 47 -5.78 5.78 1.52
N ALA A 48 -6.48 4.64 1.44
CA ALA A 48 -5.84 3.34 1.26
C ALA A 48 -6.41 2.58 0.05
N ALA A 49 -5.62 1.64 -0.48
CA ALA A 49 -6.07 0.66 -1.46
C ALA A 49 -5.46 -0.70 -1.18
N THR A 50 -6.27 -1.74 -1.36
CA THR A 50 -5.91 -3.14 -1.11
C THR A 50 -5.69 -3.85 -2.43
N ASN A 51 -4.55 -4.52 -2.57
CA ASN A 51 -4.10 -5.16 -3.81
C ASN A 51 -4.15 -4.24 -5.06
N PRO A 52 -3.75 -2.95 -4.97
CA PRO A 52 -3.82 -2.07 -6.13
C PRO A 52 -2.85 -2.51 -7.22
N SER A 53 -3.19 -2.21 -8.47
CA SER A 53 -2.22 -2.27 -9.56
C SER A 53 -1.32 -1.03 -9.57
N VAL A 54 -0.17 -1.12 -10.24
CA VAL A 54 0.70 0.06 -10.45
C VAL A 54 -0.01 1.17 -11.22
N LYS A 55 -0.96 0.83 -12.10
CA LYS A 55 -1.78 1.80 -12.84
C LYS A 55 -2.70 2.58 -11.91
N ASP A 56 -3.33 1.90 -10.96
CA ASP A 56 -4.23 2.53 -9.98
C ASP A 56 -3.44 3.51 -9.09
N ILE A 57 -2.23 3.13 -8.69
CA ILE A 57 -1.33 4.00 -7.91
C ILE A 57 -0.96 5.25 -8.70
N LYS A 58 -0.53 5.11 -9.96
CA LYS A 58 -0.19 6.26 -10.82
C LYS A 58 -1.36 7.21 -11.00
N GLN A 59 -2.53 6.68 -11.33
CA GLN A 59 -3.75 7.49 -11.47
C GLN A 59 -4.06 8.27 -10.19
N ARG A 60 -3.87 7.66 -9.02
CA ARG A 60 -4.14 8.31 -7.74
C ARG A 60 -3.09 9.34 -7.35
N LEU A 61 -1.83 9.14 -7.76
CA LEU A 61 -0.75 10.11 -7.60
C LEU A 61 -0.74 11.21 -8.67
N GLY A 62 -1.58 11.11 -9.71
CA GLY A 62 -1.58 12.04 -10.84
C GLY A 62 -0.38 11.88 -11.78
N LEU A 63 0.19 10.67 -11.87
CA LEU A 63 1.36 10.29 -12.69
C LEU A 63 0.99 9.53 -13.97
#